data_AF-A0A519ZC34-F1
#
_entry.id   AF-A0A519ZC34-F1
#
_cell.length_a   1.000
_cell.length_b   1.000
_cell.length_c   1.000
_cell.angle_alpha   90.00
_cell.angle_beta   90.00
_cell.angle_gamma   90.00
#
_symmetry.space_group_name_H-M   'P 1'
#
loop_
_entity.id
_entity.type
_entity.pdbx_description
1 polymer ?
#
loop_
_entity_poly.entity_id
_entity_poly.type
_entity_poly.pdbx_seq_one_letter_code
_entity_poly.pdbx_strand_id
1 'polypeptide(L)' 'PADVEKLLTQLNGLVEAGHSVLVVEHDMRVVAGSDWVLDIGPGAGDEGGQVVAQGPPAEVAQAAGSRTAPYLASFLQGG' A
#
# COMPACT_ATOMS: atom_id res chain seq x y z
N PRO A 1 -17.68 3.65 -5.81
CA PRO A 1 -16.86 2.47 -6.20
C PRO A 1 -16.18 2.61 -7.57
N ALA A 2 -16.91 3.01 -8.64
CA ALA A 2 -16.37 3.09 -10.00
C ALA A 2 -15.34 4.22 -10.25
N ASP A 3 -15.39 5.31 -9.47
CA ASP A 3 -14.49 6.46 -9.69
C ASP A 3 -13.06 6.19 -9.21
N VAL A 4 -12.89 5.40 -8.15
CA VAL A 4 -11.58 5.00 -7.64
C VAL A 4 -10.86 4.08 -8.64
N GLU A 5 -11.57 3.12 -9.22
CA GLU A 5 -10.99 2.22 -10.25
C GLU A 5 -10.54 3.00 -11.50
N LYS A 6 -11.35 3.99 -11.94
CA LYS A 6 -10.96 4.88 -13.04
C LYS A 6 -9.74 5.72 -12.68
N LEU A 7 -9.70 6.29 -11.48
CA LEU A 7 -8.54 7.06 -11.01
C LEU A 7 -7.27 6.19 -11.02
N LEU A 8 -7.34 5.00 -10.43
CA LEU A 8 -6.21 4.07 -10.39
C LEU A 8 -5.74 3.67 -11.79
N THR A 9 -6.67 3.47 -12.72
CA THR A 9 -6.34 3.20 -14.13
C THR A 9 -5.54 4.35 -14.75
N GLN A 10 -5.93 5.60 -14.48
CA GLN A 10 -5.19 6.78 -14.96
C GLN A 10 -3.81 6.90 -14.29
N LEU A 11 -3.72 6.62 -12.98
CA LEU A 11 -2.45 6.62 -12.26
C LEU A 11 -1.48 5.57 -12.79
N ASN A 12 -1.97 4.37 -13.11
CA ASN A 12 -1.16 3.33 -13.76
C ASN A 12 -0.65 3.79 -15.12
N GLY A 13 -1.48 4.50 -15.91
CA GLY A 13 -1.03 5.08 -17.18
C GLY A 13 0.12 6.10 -17.03
N LEU A 14 0.17 6.85 -15.91
CA LEU A 14 1.31 7.72 -15.62
C LEU A 14 2.58 6.92 -15.29
N VAL A 15 2.44 5.82 -14.54
CA VAL A 15 3.55 4.91 -14.24
C VAL A 15 4.09 4.27 -15.53
N GLU A 16 3.22 3.77 -16.40
CA GLU A 16 3.58 3.21 -17.70
C GLU A 16 4.29 4.22 -18.62
N ALA A 17 3.97 5.52 -18.49
CA ALA A 17 4.65 6.60 -19.19
C ALA A 17 6.04 6.94 -18.61
N GLY A 18 6.48 6.27 -17.54
CA GLY A 18 7.78 6.46 -16.89
C GLY A 18 7.77 7.49 -15.75
N HIS A 19 6.60 7.93 -15.29
CA HIS A 19 6.48 8.80 -14.12
C HIS A 19 6.44 7.98 -12.82
N SER A 20 6.85 8.59 -11.71
CA SER A 20 6.66 8.03 -10.38
C SER A 20 5.37 8.58 -9.76
N VAL A 21 4.54 7.69 -9.23
CA VAL A 21 3.30 8.04 -8.53
C VAL A 21 3.43 7.61 -7.08
N LEU A 22 3.16 8.53 -6.16
CA LEU A 22 3.08 8.27 -4.72
C LEU A 22 1.67 8.57 -4.23
N VAL A 23 1.05 7.59 -3.57
CA VAL A 23 -0.33 7.70 -3.08
C VAL A 23 -0.39 7.29 -1.60
N VAL A 24 -1.28 7.92 -0.85
CA VAL A 24 -1.64 7.51 0.51
C VAL A 24 -2.99 6.81 0.44
N GLU A 25 -3.02 5.51 0.71
CA GLU A 25 -4.21 4.68 0.55
C GLU A 25 -4.45 3.75 1.74
N HIS A 26 -5.72 3.39 1.91
CA HIS A 26 -6.17 2.38 2.88
C HIS A 26 -6.85 1.18 2.21
N ASP A 27 -7.09 1.23 0.89
CA ASP A 27 -7.64 0.11 0.14
C ASP A 27 -6.54 -0.91 -0.20
N MET A 28 -6.66 -2.12 0.35
CA MET A 28 -5.67 -3.19 0.16
C MET A 28 -5.53 -3.62 -1.30
N ARG A 29 -6.53 -3.40 -2.17
CA ARG A 29 -6.41 -3.67 -3.61
C ARG A 29 -5.33 -2.81 -4.26
N VAL A 30 -5.25 -1.55 -3.84
CA VAL A 30 -4.24 -0.60 -4.34
C VAL A 30 -2.88 -0.92 -3.76
N VAL A 31 -2.82 -1.15 -2.45
CA VAL A 31 -1.58 -1.48 -1.75
C VAL A 31 -0.96 -2.78 -2.30
N ALA A 32 -1.78 -3.81 -2.53
CA ALA A 32 -1.33 -5.08 -3.09
C ALA A 32 -0.90 -4.97 -4.56
N GLY A 33 -1.47 -4.05 -5.33
CA GLY A 33 -1.11 -3.79 -6.72
C GLY A 33 0.06 -2.82 -6.92
N SER A 34 0.62 -2.28 -5.84
CA SER A 34 1.73 -1.32 -5.90
C SER A 34 3.09 -2.02 -6.02
N ASP A 35 4.05 -1.38 -6.69
CA ASP A 35 5.42 -1.91 -6.78
C ASP A 35 6.17 -1.84 -5.44
N TRP A 36 5.85 -0.83 -4.63
CA TRP A 36 6.48 -0.57 -3.34
C TRP A 36 5.49 -0.01 -2.34
N VAL A 37 5.58 -0.45 -1.09
CA VAL A 37 4.73 -0.03 0.02
C VAL A 37 5.60 0.57 1.12
N LEU A 38 5.14 1.69 1.68
CA LEU A 38 5.67 2.31 2.89
C LEU A 38 4.57 2.25 3.95
N ASP A 39 4.79 1.49 5.02
CA ASP A 39 3.86 1.44 6.14
C ASP A 39 4.33 2.39 7.24
N ILE A 40 3.42 3.29 7.66
CA ILE A 40 3.70 4.34 8.62
C ILE A 40 2.91 4.07 9.90
N GLY A 41 3.59 4.06 11.03
CA GLY A 41 2.98 3.74 12.32
C GLY A 41 3.98 3.89 13.48
N PRO A 42 3.87 3.07 14.55
CA PRO A 42 2.90 1.97 14.77
C PRO A 42 1.48 2.44 15.16
N GLY A 43 1.31 3.69 15.56
CA GLY A 43 0.03 4.32 15.90
C GLY A 43 -0.23 5.59 15.09
N ALA A 44 -1.18 6.40 15.55
CA ALA A 44 -1.48 7.71 14.98
C ALA A 44 -1.04 8.82 15.94
N GLY A 45 -0.87 10.04 15.43
CA GLY A 45 -0.42 11.17 16.24
C GLY A 45 0.98 10.93 16.81
N ASP A 46 1.13 11.13 18.12
CA ASP A 46 2.42 11.02 18.83
C ASP A 46 2.99 9.59 18.83
N GLU A 47 2.15 8.57 18.60
CA GLU A 47 2.57 7.17 18.48
C GLU A 47 2.87 6.75 17.03
N GLY A 48 2.78 7.69 16.08
CA GLY A 48 3.01 7.47 14.65
C GLY A 48 4.30 8.08 14.12
N GLY A 49 4.36 8.27 12.80
CA GLY A 49 5.43 9.01 12.14
C GLY A 49 6.72 8.21 11.88
N GLN A 50 6.72 6.90 12.13
CA GLN A 50 7.85 6.03 11.84
C GLN A 50 7.53 5.10 10.66
N VAL A 51 8.54 4.82 9.85
CA VAL A 51 8.46 3.76 8.83
C VAL A 51 8.60 2.43 9.55
N VAL A 52 7.50 1.71 9.72
CA VAL A 52 7.48 0.42 10.43
C VAL A 52 7.78 -0.76 9.50
N ALA A 53 7.49 -0.60 8.21
CA ALA A 53 7.84 -1.55 7.16
C ALA A 53 7.97 -0.82 5.83
N GLN A 54 8.85 -1.31 4.96
CA GLN A 54 8.96 -0.84 3.58
C GLN A 54 9.42 -1.98 2.68
N GLY A 55 8.93 -2.02 1.45
CA GLY A 55 9.29 -3.05 0.49
C GLY A 55 8.19 -3.35 -0.51
N PRO A 56 8.39 -4.36 -1.37
CA PRO A 56 7.32 -4.94 -2.17
C PRO A 56 6.16 -5.42 -1.26
N PRO A 57 4.90 -5.40 -1.73
CA PRO A 57 3.74 -5.77 -0.91
C PRO A 57 3.87 -7.14 -0.22
N ALA A 58 4.45 -8.12 -0.90
CA ALA A 58 4.66 -9.47 -0.36
C ALA A 58 5.65 -9.52 0.82
N GLU A 59 6.63 -8.61 0.87
CA GLU A 59 7.57 -8.50 1.98
C GLU A 59 6.94 -7.74 3.14
N VAL A 60 6.24 -6.63 2.86
CA VAL A 60 5.54 -5.85 3.89
C VAL A 60 4.45 -6.68 4.57
N ALA A 61 3.78 -7.57 3.83
CA ALA A 61 2.80 -8.51 4.38
C ALA A 61 3.35 -9.44 5.48
N GLN A 62 4.68 -9.60 5.57
CA GLN A 62 5.34 -10.45 6.58
C GLN A 62 5.93 -9.65 7.75
N ALA A 63 5.78 -8.32 7.76
CA ALA A 63 6.40 -7.46 8.77
C ALA A 63 5.67 -7.53 10.13
N ALA A 64 6.35 -8.06 11.15
CA ALA A 64 5.78 -8.26 12.49
C ALA A 64 5.41 -6.96 13.25
N GLY A 65 6.00 -5.82 12.89
CA GLY A 65 5.73 -4.51 13.50
C GLY A 65 4.65 -3.68 12.80
N SER A 66 4.13 -4.19 11.68
CA SER A 66 3.17 -3.49 10.84
C SER A 66 1.74 -3.88 11.22
N ARG A 67 0.88 -2.88 11.46
CA ARG A 67 -0.56 -3.11 11.63
C ARG A 67 -1.25 -3.41 10.30
N THR A 68 -0.66 -2.96 9.19
CA THR A 68 -1.14 -3.17 7.82
C THR A 68 -0.85 -4.59 7.33
N ALA A 69 0.27 -5.20 7.77
CA ALA A 69 0.76 -6.49 7.29
C ALA A 69 -0.27 -7.64 7.34
N PRO A 70 -1.04 -7.86 8.43
CA PRO A 70 -2.02 -8.95 8.46
C PRO A 70 -3.15 -8.79 7.43
N TYR A 71 -3.59 -7.55 7.18
CA TYR A 71 -4.62 -7.25 6.19
C TYR A 71 -4.10 -7.45 4.77
N LEU A 72 -2.87 -6.98 4.51
CA LEU A 72 -2.21 -7.15 3.23
C LEU A 72 -1.94 -8.64 2.94
N ALA A 73 -1.48 -9.40 3.94
CA ALA A 73 -1.28 -10.84 3.84
C ALA A 73 -2.59 -11.58 3.54
N SER A 74 -3.67 -11.25 4.24
CA SER A 74 -4.99 -11.81 3.99
C SER A 74 -5.49 -11.52 2.58
N PHE A 75 -5.25 -10.29 2.09
CA PHE A 75 -5.68 -9.90 0.75
C PHE A 75 -4.90 -10.65 -0.35
N LEU A 76 -3.58 -10.79 -0.19
CA LEU A 76 -2.70 -11.49 -1.15
C LEU A 76 -2.96 -13.00 -1.22
N GLN A 77 -3.47 -13.62 -0.16
CA GLN A 77 -3.74 -15.06 -0.10
C GLN A 77 -5.09 -15.47 -0.71
N GLY A 78 -5.84 -14.53 -1.30
CA GLY A 78 -7.06 -14.82 -2.07
C GLY A 78 -8.33 -14.25 -1.44
N GLY A 79 -8.33 -12.95 -1.14
CA GLY A 79 -9.58 -12.20 -0.92
C GLY A 79 -10.47 -12.14 -2.15
#